data_AF-A0A3M6KF32-F1
#
_entry.id   AF-A0A3M6KF32-F1
#
_cell.length_a   1.000
_cell.length_b   1.000
_cell.length_c   1.000
_cell.angle_alpha   90.00
_cell.angle_beta   90.00
_cell.angle_gamma   90.00
#
_symmetry.space_group_name_H-M   'P 1'
#
loop_
_entity.id
_entity.type
_entity.pdbx_description
1 polymer ?
#
loop_
_entity_poly.entity_id
_entity_poly.type
_entity_poly.pdbx_seq_one_letter_code
_entity_poly.pdbx_strand_id
1 'polypeptide(L)'
;MKEINIKETRATTRMGHLPIGGGALNASYTTADAIANICATAGNLGMVYGKDFIWSHTGWDDDDDDVITLLVKDEKYKTFLHLALNNSHKIKHTSAGNIKLIKEKQ
;
A
#
# COMPACT_ATOMS: atom_id res chain seq x y z
N MET A 1 -10.40 10.18 -13.37
CA MET A 1 -9.87 9.43 -12.21
C MET A 1 -9.75 10.39 -11.04
N LYS A 2 -9.82 9.91 -9.80
CA LYS A 2 -9.69 10.71 -8.58
C LYS A 2 -8.38 10.36 -7.88
N GLU A 3 -7.74 11.34 -7.26
CA GLU A 3 -6.52 11.12 -6.48
C GLU A 3 -6.85 10.63 -5.08
N ILE A 4 -6.05 9.67 -4.61
CA ILE A 4 -6.05 9.22 -3.22
C ILE A 4 -4.62 9.14 -2.72
N ASN A 5 -4.43 9.52 -1.47
CA ASN A 5 -3.13 9.55 -0.82
C ASN A 5 -3.08 8.44 0.22
N ILE A 6 -2.00 7.66 0.20
CA ILE A 6 -1.73 6.59 1.14
C ILE A 6 -0.38 6.90 1.77
N LYS A 7 -0.31 7.06 3.10
CA LYS A 7 0.96 7.27 3.81
C LYS A 7 1.92 6.11 3.50
N GLU A 8 3.16 6.42 3.16
CA GLU A 8 4.19 5.43 2.80
C GLU A 8 4.38 4.41 3.94
N THR A 9 4.38 4.90 5.17
CA THR A 9 4.47 4.12 6.42
C THR A 9 3.31 3.14 6.64
N ARG A 10 2.17 3.30 5.95
CA ARG A 10 1.07 2.34 5.95
C ARG A 10 1.24 1.24 4.93
N ALA A 11 1.97 1.52 3.87
CA ALA A 11 2.21 0.58 2.78
C ALA A 11 3.47 -0.26 2.99
N THR A 12 4.41 0.18 3.82
CA THR A 12 5.61 -0.58 4.15
C THR A 12 6.21 -0.20 5.51
N THR A 13 6.93 -1.14 6.11
CA THR A 13 7.82 -0.92 7.27
C THR A 13 9.29 -1.12 6.90
N ARG A 14 9.60 -1.29 5.60
CA ARG A 14 10.95 -1.49 5.10
C ARG A 14 11.82 -0.28 5.43
N MET A 15 12.99 -0.52 6.01
CA MET A 15 13.97 0.54 6.21
C MET A 15 14.67 0.87 4.87
N GLY A 16 14.58 2.13 4.44
CA GLY A 16 14.98 2.56 3.09
C GLY A 16 16.44 2.34 2.71
N HIS A 17 17.35 2.27 3.71
CA HIS A 17 18.77 2.00 3.52
C HIS A 17 19.12 0.51 3.27
N LEU A 18 18.15 -0.42 3.31
CA LEU A 18 18.42 -1.83 3.08
C LEU A 18 18.53 -2.11 1.57
N PRO A 19 19.73 -2.41 1.05
CA PRO A 19 19.94 -2.54 -0.39
C PRO A 19 19.30 -3.80 -0.97
N ILE A 20 18.80 -3.70 -2.20
CA ILE A 20 18.46 -4.87 -3.06
C ILE A 20 19.57 -5.09 -4.11
N GLY A 21 20.61 -4.24 -4.11
CA GLY A 21 21.75 -4.29 -5.01
C GLY A 21 21.96 -2.97 -5.77
N GLY A 22 23.24 -2.59 -5.93
CA GLY A 22 23.71 -1.60 -6.91
C GLY A 22 23.27 -0.14 -6.74
N GLY A 23 24.10 0.69 -6.12
CA GLY A 23 24.04 2.15 -6.28
C GLY A 23 24.58 2.93 -5.09
N ALA A 24 25.59 3.78 -5.33
CA ALA A 24 26.28 4.60 -4.32
C ALA A 24 25.46 5.79 -3.78
N LEU A 25 24.17 5.87 -4.12
CA LEU A 25 23.25 6.94 -3.71
C LEU A 25 22.09 6.29 -2.97
N ASN A 26 21.81 6.77 -1.75
CA ASN A 26 20.68 6.37 -0.90
C ASN A 26 19.33 6.77 -1.54
N ALA A 27 18.97 6.17 -2.68
CA ALA A 27 17.59 6.17 -3.12
C ALA A 27 16.83 5.29 -2.12
N SER A 28 16.01 5.90 -1.27
CA SER A 28 15.22 5.17 -0.28
C SER A 28 14.37 4.11 -0.97
N TYR A 29 14.64 2.83 -0.69
CA TYR A 29 13.84 1.73 -1.25
C TYR A 29 12.47 1.59 -0.58
N THR A 30 12.19 2.39 0.45
CA THR A 30 10.90 2.42 1.14
C THR A 30 9.77 2.76 0.16
N THR A 31 9.95 3.78 -0.67
CA THR A 31 8.94 4.22 -1.63
C THR A 31 8.61 3.16 -2.67
N ALA A 32 9.63 2.53 -3.24
CA ALA A 32 9.45 1.44 -4.20
C ALA A 32 8.71 0.24 -3.58
N ASP A 33 9.05 -0.10 -2.34
CA ASP A 33 8.40 -1.19 -1.59
C ASP A 33 6.95 -0.85 -1.24
N ALA A 34 6.67 0.39 -0.81
CA ALA A 34 5.33 0.90 -0.57
C ALA A 34 4.45 0.79 -1.83
N ILE A 35 4.96 1.25 -2.98
CA ILE A 35 4.25 1.16 -4.26
C ILE A 35 3.97 -0.30 -4.61
N ALA A 36 4.96 -1.19 -4.45
CA ALA A 36 4.81 -2.61 -4.72
C ALA A 36 3.73 -3.26 -3.84
N ASN A 37 3.73 -2.98 -2.54
CA ASN A 37 2.75 -3.51 -1.59
C ASN A 37 1.34 -2.99 -1.87
N ILE A 38 1.19 -1.71 -2.23
CA ILE A 38 -0.08 -1.13 -2.67
C ILE A 38 -0.59 -1.84 -3.92
N CYS A 39 0.27 -2.01 -4.94
CA CYS A 39 -0.11 -2.66 -6.19
C CYS A 39 -0.51 -4.13 -5.98
N ALA A 40 0.23 -4.86 -5.15
CA ALA A 40 -0.08 -6.24 -4.78
C ALA A 40 -1.43 -6.32 -4.03
N THR A 41 -1.66 -5.42 -3.07
CA THR A 41 -2.92 -5.34 -2.32
C THR A 41 -4.10 -5.05 -3.24
N ALA A 42 -3.97 -4.07 -4.14
CA ALA A 42 -4.98 -3.73 -5.12
C ALA A 42 -5.29 -4.92 -6.06
N GLY A 43 -4.24 -5.61 -6.54
CA GLY A 43 -4.39 -6.81 -7.36
C GLY A 43 -5.12 -7.94 -6.64
N ASN A 44 -4.81 -8.18 -5.37
CA ASN A 44 -5.51 -9.17 -4.52
C ASN A 44 -6.99 -8.82 -4.29
N LEU A 45 -7.36 -7.54 -4.39
CA LEU A 45 -8.73 -7.06 -4.34
C LEU A 45 -9.44 -7.09 -5.71
N GLY A 46 -8.78 -7.61 -6.75
CA GLY A 46 -9.32 -7.75 -8.11
C GLY A 46 -9.22 -6.48 -8.96
N MET A 47 -8.42 -5.49 -8.53
CA MET A 47 -8.19 -4.27 -9.31
C MET A 47 -7.09 -4.50 -10.35
N VAL A 48 -7.24 -3.89 -11.53
CA VAL A 48 -6.27 -3.98 -12.63
C VAL A 48 -5.52 -2.66 -12.77
N TYR A 49 -4.18 -2.71 -12.66
CA TYR A 49 -3.32 -1.55 -12.89
C TYR A 49 -3.50 -1.03 -14.33
N GLY A 50 -3.52 0.30 -14.50
CA GLY A 50 -3.77 0.94 -15.81
C GLY A 50 -5.25 1.05 -16.19
N LYS A 51 -6.14 0.34 -15.49
CA LYS A 51 -7.58 0.36 -15.74
C LYS A 51 -8.37 0.90 -14.56
N ASP A 52 -8.15 0.34 -13.38
CA ASP A 52 -8.88 0.67 -12.15
C ASP A 52 -8.10 1.62 -11.25
N PHE A 53 -6.77 1.53 -11.31
CA PHE A 53 -5.86 2.47 -10.65
C PHE A 53 -4.52 2.57 -11.38
N ILE A 54 -3.82 3.68 -11.19
CA ILE A 54 -2.40 3.85 -11.54
C ILE A 54 -1.69 4.60 -10.42
N TRP A 55 -0.40 4.30 -10.21
CA TRP A 55 0.45 5.16 -9.41
C TRP A 55 0.73 6.45 -10.20
N SER A 56 0.52 7.60 -9.56
CA SER A 56 0.66 8.92 -10.19
C SER A 56 2.01 9.54 -9.85
N HIS A 57 2.24 9.78 -8.56
CA HIS A 57 3.45 10.41 -8.03
C HIS A 57 3.56 10.13 -6.53
N THR A 58 4.61 10.68 -5.91
CA THR A 58 4.78 10.74 -4.46
C THR A 58 4.84 12.20 -4.03
N GLY A 59 4.47 12.48 -2.78
CA GLY A 59 4.48 13.83 -2.25
C GLY A 59 4.39 13.80 -0.73
N TRP A 60 3.92 14.91 -0.16
CA TRP A 60 3.73 15.08 1.28
C TRP A 60 2.25 15.38 1.57
N ASP A 61 1.75 14.92 2.72
CA ASP A 61 0.45 15.35 3.23
C ASP A 61 0.58 16.64 4.09
N ASP A 62 -0.54 17.09 4.65
CA ASP A 62 -0.60 18.31 5.46
C ASP A 62 0.24 18.22 6.76
N ASP A 63 0.67 17.01 7.15
CA ASP A 63 1.53 16.74 8.31
C ASP A 63 3.02 16.57 7.91
N ASP A 64 3.39 16.91 6.67
CA ASP A 64 4.72 16.68 6.06
C ASP A 64 5.13 15.18 6.00
N ASP A 65 4.18 14.24 6.10
CA ASP A 65 4.47 12.81 5.96
C ASP A 65 4.53 12.39 4.48
N ASP A 66 5.46 11.48 4.14
CA ASP A 66 5.56 10.91 2.78
C ASP A 66 4.29 10.12 2.40
N VAL A 67 3.72 10.45 1.24
CA VAL A 67 2.54 9.79 0.69
C VAL A 67 2.76 9.26 -0.73
N ILE A 68 2.13 8.12 -1.01
CA ILE A 68 1.97 7.56 -2.35
C ILE A 68 0.60 7.98 -2.90
N THR A 69 0.61 8.69 -4.04
CA THR A 69 -0.61 9.16 -4.69
C THR A 69 -1.02 8.21 -5.80
N LEU A 70 -2.24 7.67 -5.72
CA LEU A 70 -2.86 6.87 -6.77
C LEU A 70 -3.97 7.64 -7.46
N LEU A 71 -4.07 7.50 -8.78
CA LEU A 71 -5.28 7.84 -9.52
C LEU A 71 -6.17 6.61 -9.58
N VAL A 72 -7.36 6.68 -8.99
CA VAL A 72 -8.35 5.60 -9.00
C VAL A 72 -9.53 5.94 -9.90
N LYS A 73 -10.10 4.92 -10.53
CA LYS A 73 -11.25 5.07 -11.42
C LYS A 73 -12.57 5.34 -10.67
N ASP A 74 -12.71 4.80 -9.45
CA ASP A 74 -13.92 4.82 -8.64
C ASP A 74 -13.57 5.07 -7.16
N GLU A 75 -14.38 5.86 -6.44
CA GLU A 75 -14.17 6.17 -5.03
C GLU A 75 -14.23 4.95 -4.12
N LYS A 76 -14.98 3.91 -4.48
CA LYS A 76 -15.02 2.69 -3.66
C LYS A 76 -13.63 2.08 -3.46
N TYR A 77 -12.74 2.25 -4.43
CA TYR A 77 -11.36 1.76 -4.35
C TYR A 77 -10.54 2.49 -3.30
N LYS A 78 -10.84 3.77 -3.04
CA LYS A 78 -10.28 4.51 -1.89
C LYS A 78 -10.59 3.78 -0.59
N THR A 79 -11.87 3.48 -0.37
CA THR A 79 -12.34 2.81 0.84
C THR A 79 -11.74 1.42 0.98
N PHE A 80 -11.70 0.63 -0.09
CA PHE A 80 -11.13 -0.72 -0.03
C PHE A 80 -9.62 -0.71 0.24
N LEU A 81 -8.86 0.16 -0.42
CA LEU A 81 -7.42 0.27 -0.20
C LEU A 81 -7.10 0.81 1.19
N HIS A 82 -7.83 1.83 1.66
CA HIS A 82 -7.67 2.30 3.04
C HIS A 82 -8.02 1.23 4.05
N LEU A 83 -9.11 0.48 3.87
CA LEU A 83 -9.44 -0.63 4.76
C LEU A 83 -8.35 -1.69 4.72
N ALA A 84 -7.87 -2.11 3.54
CA ALA A 84 -6.86 -3.15 3.43
C ALA A 84 -5.51 -2.74 4.05
N LEU A 85 -5.11 -1.47 3.91
CA LEU A 85 -3.80 -0.96 4.39
C LEU A 85 -3.83 -0.44 5.83
N ASN A 86 -4.97 0.05 6.33
CA ASN A 86 -5.14 0.44 7.75
C ASN A 86 -5.58 -0.74 8.64
N ASN A 87 -5.86 -1.91 8.07
CA ASN A 87 -6.26 -3.04 8.88
C ASN A 87 -5.06 -3.64 9.60
N SER A 88 -4.92 -3.26 10.87
CA SER A 88 -4.08 -4.00 11.83
C SER A 88 -4.62 -5.41 12.11
N HIS A 89 -5.70 -5.84 11.45
CA HIS A 89 -6.20 -7.19 11.51
C HIS A 89 -6.09 -7.89 10.15
N LYS A 90 -5.72 -9.17 10.18
CA LYS A 90 -5.67 -10.05 9.01
C LYS A 90 -6.84 -11.02 9.04
N ILE A 91 -7.36 -11.33 7.85
CA ILE A 91 -8.27 -12.46 7.64
C ILE A 91 -7.42 -13.74 7.70
N LYS A 92 -7.71 -14.61 8.67
CA LYS A 92 -7.10 -15.93 8.79
C LYS A 92 -8.15 -17.00 8.51
N HIS A 93 -7.87 -17.83 7.50
CA HIS A 93 -8.62 -19.06 7.29
C HIS A 93 -8.18 -20.10 8.32
N THR A 94 -9.16 -20.68 9.01
CA THR A 94 -8.93 -21.78 9.95
C THR A 94 -8.84 -23.11 9.21
N SER A 95 -8.28 -24.13 9.86
CA SER A 95 -8.22 -25.50 9.31
C SER A 95 -9.60 -26.12 9.02
N ALA A 96 -10.67 -25.56 9.57
CA ALA A 96 -12.06 -25.96 9.32
C ALA A 96 -12.74 -25.10 8.23
N GLY A 97 -11.99 -24.25 7.51
CA GLY A 97 -12.54 -23.38 6.46
C GLY A 97 -13.24 -22.11 6.97
N ASN A 98 -13.39 -21.94 8.28
CA ASN A 98 -13.96 -20.72 8.85
C ASN A 98 -13.00 -19.53 8.74
N ILE A 99 -13.56 -18.31 8.70
CA ILE A 99 -12.80 -17.05 8.69
C ILE A 99 -12.73 -16.46 10.10
N LYS A 100 -11.54 -16.05 10.54
CA LYS A 100 -11.33 -15.26 11.76
C LYS A 100 -10.56 -13.98 11.46
N LEU A 101 -10.98 -12.88 12.08
CA LEU A 101 -10.23 -11.63 12.07
C LEU A 101 -9.19 -11.66 13.22
N ILE A 102 -7.90 -11.53 12.91
CA ILE A 102 -6.82 -11.57 13.92
C ILE A 102 -6.00 -10.29 13.90
N LYS A 103 -5.66 -9.71 15.05
CA LYS A 103 -4.80 -8.52 15.12
C LYS A 103 -3.33 -8.89 14.85
N GLU A 104 -2.60 -8.10 14.06
CA GLU A 104 -1.15 -8.16 13.96
C GLU A 104 -0.56 -7.94 15.36
N LYS A 105 0.35 -8.82 15.77
CA LYS A 105 1.17 -8.55 16.95
C LYS A 105 2.07 -7.37 16.59
N GLN A 106 1.94 -6.29 17.35
CA GLN A 106 2.96 -5.23 17.41
C GLN A 106 4.29 -5.81 17.86
#